data_AF-A0A974WTK8-F1
#
_entry.id   AF-A0A974WTK8-F1
#
_cell.length_a   1.000
_cell.length_b   1.000
_cell.length_c   1.000
_cell.angle_alpha   90.00
_cell.angle_beta   90.00
_cell.angle_gamma   90.00
#
_symmetry.space_group_name_H-M   'P 1'
#
loop_
_entity.id
_entity.type
_entity.pdbx_description
1 polymer ?
#
loop_
_entity_poly.entity_id
_entity_poly.type
_entity_poly.pdbx_seq_one_letter_code
_entity_poly.pdbx_strand_id
1 'polypeptide(L)'
;MTVPIGSGHGLTNLEGHTDFDLVWPWNRPGGLRPGATAVLRVKNEAPGLRFVLPPLLRACDHVLLVDNGSDDGTGEEALRVAAEHGLADRFTLEHYPFQVARAGAEHLSVNERSVHSLAYFYNWCFSHVRTRYSWKWDGDMVLTTEGEVSMADLSWQVGTAEAVIRVPRHGLYIESDQVAYLDLGLRNIEEWGFPMSPDYVYTKAPEWEIRTTPDRIESFALPQGLCVELKWLDGDEFAHWTDPESFATSIRNRRKRREWLVWNALHEGRVPEGVVRIEAPAGIHVVDHVTHEWLPRAPRPFVVDDPDHAKLHLRA
;
A
#
# COMPACT_ATOMS: atom_id res chain seq x y z
N MET A 1 -19.77 -19.38 19.06
CA MET A 1 -18.77 -18.36 19.45
C MET A 1 -17.61 -18.48 18.51
N THR A 2 -17.51 -17.56 17.55
CA THR A 2 -16.36 -17.49 16.64
C THR A 2 -15.15 -17.00 17.44
N VAL A 3 -14.11 -17.82 17.49
CA VAL A 3 -12.79 -17.43 18.01
C VAL A 3 -12.34 -16.19 17.21
N PRO A 4 -12.02 -15.04 17.85
CA PRO A 4 -11.55 -13.86 17.14
C PRO A 4 -10.37 -14.22 16.24
N ILE A 5 -10.35 -13.69 15.02
CA ILE A 5 -9.35 -14.00 13.99
C ILE A 5 -7.93 -13.91 14.58
N GLY A 6 -7.60 -12.90 15.39
CA GLY A 6 -6.25 -12.73 15.98
C GLY A 6 -5.92 -13.56 17.23
N SER A 7 -6.81 -14.46 17.68
CA SER A 7 -6.58 -15.25 18.89
C SER A 7 -6.04 -16.67 18.59
N GLY A 8 -5.44 -17.31 19.59
CA GLY A 8 -4.87 -18.66 19.45
C GLY A 8 -3.50 -18.69 18.75
N HIS A 9 -3.14 -19.86 18.20
CA HIS A 9 -1.83 -20.07 17.56
C HIS A 9 -1.77 -19.59 16.10
N GLY A 10 -2.92 -19.48 15.43
CA GLY A 10 -3.01 -19.29 14.00
C GLY A 10 -4.43 -19.45 13.44
N LEU A 11 -4.55 -19.59 12.12
CA LEU A 11 -5.83 -19.80 11.42
C LEU A 11 -5.71 -20.89 10.37
N THR A 12 -6.68 -21.79 10.33
CA THR A 12 -6.83 -22.78 9.26
C THR A 12 -7.83 -22.28 8.22
N ASN A 13 -7.58 -22.55 6.93
CA ASN A 13 -8.56 -22.20 5.88
C ASN A 13 -9.68 -23.25 5.74
N LEU A 14 -10.80 -22.83 5.14
CA LEU A 14 -11.96 -23.69 4.89
C LEU A 14 -11.71 -24.71 3.79
N GLU A 15 -10.80 -24.42 2.86
CA GLU A 15 -10.47 -25.25 1.71
C GLU A 15 -9.53 -26.42 2.07
N GLY A 16 -8.93 -26.40 3.26
CA GLY A 16 -8.04 -27.46 3.77
C GLY A 16 -6.62 -27.42 3.17
N HIS A 17 -6.20 -26.30 2.58
CA HIS A 17 -4.84 -26.09 2.09
C HIS A 17 -3.87 -25.82 3.25
N THR A 18 -3.32 -26.86 3.85
CA THR A 18 -2.50 -26.74 5.08
C THR A 18 -1.23 -25.92 4.91
N ASP A 19 -0.66 -25.85 3.70
CA ASP A 19 0.52 -25.02 3.41
C ASP A 19 0.22 -23.52 3.46
N PHE A 20 -1.07 -23.16 3.46
CA PHE A 20 -1.56 -21.79 3.58
C PHE A 20 -2.22 -21.52 4.93
N ASP A 21 -2.15 -22.46 5.88
CA ASP A 21 -2.56 -22.19 7.25
C ASP A 21 -1.62 -21.14 7.88
N LEU A 22 -2.20 -20.22 8.64
CA LEU A 22 -1.46 -19.15 9.26
C LEU A 22 -0.89 -19.60 10.59
N VAL A 23 0.36 -19.27 10.82
CA VAL A 23 0.95 -19.24 12.17
C VAL A 23 1.27 -17.80 12.50
N TRP A 24 0.71 -17.28 13.59
CA TRP A 24 0.91 -15.89 13.96
C TRP A 24 2.39 -15.56 14.19
N PRO A 25 2.92 -14.46 13.63
CA PRO A 25 4.32 -14.09 13.76
C PRO A 25 4.86 -14.08 15.19
N TRP A 26 4.08 -13.52 16.13
CA TRP A 26 4.45 -13.42 17.55
C TRP A 26 4.42 -14.76 18.28
N ASN A 27 3.79 -15.79 17.72
CA ASN A 27 3.77 -17.14 18.30
C ASN A 27 4.92 -18.03 17.80
N ARG A 28 5.71 -17.57 16.83
CA ARG A 28 6.83 -18.35 16.28
C ARG A 28 7.99 -18.42 17.28
N PRO A 29 8.76 -19.53 17.30
CA PRO A 29 9.97 -19.63 18.11
C PRO A 29 10.92 -18.46 17.83
N GLY A 30 11.44 -17.83 18.88
CA GLY A 30 12.30 -16.64 18.80
C GLY A 30 11.54 -15.30 18.76
N GLY A 31 10.22 -15.32 18.56
CA GLY A 31 9.38 -14.12 18.54
C GLY A 31 9.76 -13.10 17.46
N LEU A 32 9.30 -11.87 17.65
CA LEU A 32 9.54 -10.77 16.70
C LEU A 32 10.81 -10.00 17.05
N ARG A 33 11.69 -9.84 16.05
CA ARG A 33 12.91 -9.02 16.19
C ARG A 33 12.59 -7.52 16.06
N PRO A 34 13.38 -6.62 16.66
CA PRO A 34 13.29 -5.18 16.37
C PRO A 34 13.44 -4.89 14.86
N GLY A 35 12.85 -3.79 14.41
CA GLY A 35 12.88 -3.34 13.02
C GLY A 35 11.50 -3.34 12.36
N ALA A 36 11.50 -3.10 11.05
CA ALA A 36 10.30 -3.04 10.22
C ALA A 36 10.40 -3.86 8.93
N THR A 37 9.28 -4.49 8.54
CA THR A 37 9.13 -5.19 7.26
C THR A 37 8.13 -4.45 6.39
N ALA A 38 8.49 -4.06 5.16
CA ALA A 38 7.49 -3.65 4.17
C ALA A 38 6.87 -4.89 3.54
N VAL A 39 5.53 -4.95 3.48
CA VAL A 39 4.76 -6.06 2.92
C VAL A 39 3.98 -5.54 1.73
N LEU A 40 4.46 -5.89 0.53
CA LEU A 40 3.78 -5.63 -0.73
C LEU A 40 2.91 -6.84 -1.07
N ARG A 41 1.69 -6.58 -1.52
CA ARG A 41 0.85 -7.63 -2.13
C ARG A 41 0.46 -7.13 -3.49
N VAL A 42 0.90 -7.83 -4.52
CA VAL A 42 0.93 -7.33 -5.89
C VAL A 42 0.31 -8.33 -6.85
N LYS A 43 -0.24 -7.82 -7.94
CA LYS A 43 -0.70 -8.61 -9.08
C LYS A 43 -0.54 -7.75 -10.33
N ASN A 44 0.27 -8.22 -11.27
CA ASN A 44 0.60 -7.55 -12.52
C ASN A 44 1.14 -6.12 -12.36
N GLU A 45 2.19 -5.97 -11.55
CA GLU A 45 2.80 -4.68 -11.17
C GLU A 45 4.23 -4.51 -11.70
N ALA A 46 4.69 -5.37 -12.63
CA ALA A 46 6.08 -5.38 -13.07
C ALA A 46 6.62 -3.99 -13.48
N PRO A 47 5.89 -3.13 -14.23
CA PRO A 47 6.41 -1.83 -14.66
C PRO A 47 6.79 -0.87 -13.51
N GLY A 48 6.08 -0.94 -12.38
CA GLY A 48 6.26 -0.05 -11.23
C GLY A 48 7.42 -0.47 -10.32
N LEU A 49 7.76 -1.76 -10.27
CA LEU A 49 8.66 -2.31 -9.24
C LEU A 49 10.06 -1.69 -9.23
N ARG A 50 10.58 -1.28 -10.39
CA ARG A 50 11.87 -0.58 -10.51
C ARG A 50 11.92 0.75 -9.75
N PHE A 51 10.77 1.38 -9.50
CA PHE A 51 10.66 2.61 -8.72
C PHE A 51 10.30 2.32 -7.26
N VAL A 52 9.42 1.33 -7.03
CA VAL A 52 8.85 1.03 -5.72
C VAL A 52 9.84 0.32 -4.80
N LEU A 53 10.51 -0.73 -5.28
CA LEU A 53 11.33 -1.60 -4.42
C LEU A 53 12.61 -0.94 -3.90
N PRO A 54 13.40 -0.20 -4.71
CA PRO A 54 14.69 0.30 -4.25
C PRO A 54 14.64 1.16 -2.98
N PRO A 55 13.75 2.16 -2.84
CA PRO A 55 13.69 2.94 -1.60
C PRO A 55 13.21 2.11 -0.40
N LEU A 56 12.30 1.15 -0.58
CA LEU A 56 11.85 0.26 0.50
C LEU A 56 12.97 -0.64 1.01
N LEU A 57 13.76 -1.24 0.10
CA LEU A 57 14.89 -2.10 0.45
C LEU A 57 15.98 -1.36 1.23
N ARG A 58 16.13 -0.05 0.99
CA ARG A 58 17.06 0.81 1.73
C ARG A 58 16.48 1.30 3.06
N ALA A 59 15.18 1.56 3.13
CA ALA A 59 14.52 2.10 4.31
C ALA A 59 14.13 1.05 5.37
N CYS A 60 13.85 -0.18 4.97
CA CYS A 60 13.36 -1.24 5.86
C CYS A 60 14.44 -2.29 6.18
N ASP A 61 14.25 -3.01 7.29
CA ASP A 61 15.08 -4.18 7.62
C ASP A 61 14.78 -5.38 6.71
N HIS A 62 13.56 -5.44 6.18
CA HIS A 62 13.13 -6.50 5.27
C HIS A 62 12.03 -5.99 4.33
N VAL A 63 12.01 -6.51 3.12
CA VAL A 63 10.91 -6.34 2.16
C VAL A 63 10.37 -7.71 1.79
N LEU A 64 9.08 -7.90 2.03
CA LEU A 64 8.31 -9.06 1.61
C LEU A 64 7.40 -8.63 0.46
N LEU A 65 7.52 -9.27 -0.68
CA LEU A 65 6.58 -9.14 -1.78
C LEU A 65 5.83 -10.46 -1.94
N VAL A 66 4.51 -10.38 -1.91
CA VAL A 66 3.62 -11.50 -2.19
C VAL A 66 3.02 -11.30 -3.57
N ASP A 67 3.40 -12.17 -4.50
CA ASP A 67 2.87 -12.22 -5.86
C ASP A 67 1.56 -13.03 -5.86
N ASN A 68 0.44 -12.36 -6.16
CA ASN A 68 -0.88 -12.98 -6.23
C ASN A 68 -1.21 -13.47 -7.64
N GLY A 69 -0.34 -14.35 -8.16
CA GLY A 69 -0.54 -15.05 -9.42
C GLY A 69 -0.47 -14.11 -10.61
N SER A 70 0.54 -13.24 -10.64
CA SER A 70 0.85 -12.40 -11.79
C SER A 70 1.21 -13.24 -13.03
N ASP A 71 0.94 -12.68 -14.20
CA ASP A 71 1.27 -13.24 -15.52
C ASP A 71 2.13 -12.32 -16.40
N ASP A 72 2.60 -11.19 -15.84
CA ASP A 72 3.41 -10.17 -16.51
C ASP A 72 4.91 -10.20 -16.14
N GLY A 73 5.35 -11.21 -15.39
CA GLY A 73 6.73 -11.31 -14.88
C GLY A 73 7.00 -10.53 -13.59
N THR A 74 5.97 -10.03 -12.88
CA THR A 74 6.11 -9.29 -11.60
C THR A 74 7.12 -9.92 -10.63
N GLY A 75 7.03 -11.23 -10.36
CA GLY A 75 7.93 -11.90 -9.43
C GLY A 75 9.39 -11.92 -9.89
N GLU A 76 9.62 -12.15 -11.19
CA GLU A 76 10.96 -12.18 -11.80
C GLU A 76 11.61 -10.79 -11.77
N GLU A 77 10.81 -9.76 -12.09
CA GLU A 77 11.20 -8.37 -12.02
C GLU A 77 11.57 -7.95 -10.58
N ALA A 78 10.78 -8.36 -9.59
CA ALA A 78 11.06 -8.05 -8.18
C ALA A 78 12.42 -8.61 -7.74
N LEU A 79 12.71 -9.86 -8.11
CA LEU A 79 13.99 -10.52 -7.82
C LEU A 79 15.15 -9.82 -8.55
N ARG A 80 14.96 -9.46 -9.82
CA ARG A 80 15.94 -8.74 -10.62
C ARG A 80 16.30 -7.40 -9.98
N VAL A 81 15.30 -6.59 -9.63
CA VAL A 81 15.49 -5.27 -9.00
C VAL A 81 16.22 -5.41 -7.67
N ALA A 82 15.82 -6.34 -6.80
CA ALA A 82 16.50 -6.55 -5.52
C ALA A 82 17.98 -6.94 -5.69
N ALA A 83 18.28 -7.79 -6.69
CA ALA A 83 19.64 -8.21 -7.01
C ALA A 83 20.49 -7.07 -7.60
N GLU A 84 19.95 -6.28 -8.52
CA GLU A 84 20.64 -5.15 -9.15
C GLU A 84 21.03 -4.07 -8.13
N HIS A 85 20.22 -3.88 -7.09
CA HIS A 85 20.52 -2.98 -5.99
C HIS A 85 21.41 -3.60 -4.90
N GLY A 86 21.79 -4.88 -5.03
CA GLY A 86 22.64 -5.59 -4.06
C GLY A 86 21.98 -5.82 -2.71
N LEU A 87 20.64 -5.88 -2.66
CA LEU A 87 19.83 -5.98 -1.44
C LEU A 87 18.95 -7.23 -1.42
N ALA A 88 19.31 -8.25 -2.20
CA ALA A 88 18.59 -9.51 -2.28
C ALA A 88 18.52 -10.26 -0.94
N ASP A 89 19.48 -10.05 -0.03
CA ASP A 89 19.51 -10.62 1.32
C ASP A 89 18.40 -10.06 2.23
N ARG A 90 17.82 -8.91 1.87
CA ARG A 90 16.71 -8.24 2.59
C ARG A 90 15.36 -8.43 1.93
N PHE A 91 15.31 -9.21 0.85
CA PHE A 91 14.10 -9.40 0.06
C PHE A 91 13.57 -10.83 0.21
N THR A 92 12.25 -10.98 0.17
CA THR A 92 11.60 -12.29 0.06
C THR A 92 10.43 -12.17 -0.89
N LEU A 93 10.40 -13.08 -1.86
CA LEU A 93 9.26 -13.30 -2.74
C LEU A 93 8.48 -14.52 -2.22
N GLU A 94 7.18 -14.35 -2.02
CA GLU A 94 6.23 -15.43 -1.75
C GLU A 94 5.16 -15.45 -2.84
N HIS A 95 4.58 -16.61 -3.10
CA HIS A 95 3.53 -16.77 -4.10
C HIS A 95 2.21 -17.17 -3.46
N TYR A 96 1.13 -16.49 -3.84
CA TYR A 96 -0.23 -16.79 -3.41
C TYR A 96 -1.10 -17.17 -4.61
N PRO A 97 -1.32 -18.48 -4.89
CA PRO A 97 -1.86 -18.96 -6.16
C PRO A 97 -3.39 -18.93 -6.25
N PHE A 98 -4.08 -18.33 -5.27
CA PHE A 98 -5.54 -18.29 -5.23
C PHE A 98 -6.08 -16.98 -5.80
N GLN A 99 -7.22 -17.06 -6.49
CA GLN A 99 -7.95 -15.85 -6.90
C GLN A 99 -8.57 -15.20 -5.66
N VAL A 100 -8.04 -14.04 -5.28
CA VAL A 100 -8.55 -13.28 -4.14
C VAL A 100 -9.74 -12.43 -4.57
N ALA A 101 -10.78 -12.38 -3.74
CA ALA A 101 -11.98 -11.60 -3.99
C ALA A 101 -11.67 -10.12 -4.18
N ARG A 102 -12.32 -9.47 -5.15
CA ARG A 102 -12.18 -8.02 -5.35
C ARG A 102 -12.91 -7.24 -4.26
N ALA A 103 -12.49 -5.99 -4.05
CA ALA A 103 -13.18 -5.09 -3.14
C ALA A 103 -14.66 -4.89 -3.56
N GLY A 104 -15.55 -4.74 -2.57
CA GLY A 104 -16.99 -4.60 -2.75
C GLY A 104 -17.77 -5.90 -2.56
N ALA A 105 -18.71 -6.17 -3.47
CA ALA A 105 -19.68 -7.27 -3.31
C ALA A 105 -19.03 -8.66 -3.27
N GLU A 106 -17.98 -8.89 -4.08
CA GLU A 106 -17.21 -10.13 -4.05
C GLU A 106 -16.60 -10.35 -2.67
N HIS A 107 -15.84 -9.36 -2.17
CA HIS A 107 -15.29 -9.38 -0.82
C HIS A 107 -16.37 -9.72 0.20
N LEU A 108 -17.51 -9.02 0.18
CA LEU A 108 -18.61 -9.23 1.13
C LEU A 108 -19.13 -10.68 1.10
N SER A 109 -19.25 -11.28 -0.09
CA SER A 109 -19.78 -12.63 -0.28
C SER A 109 -18.82 -13.76 0.16
N VAL A 110 -17.51 -13.55 0.13
CA VAL A 110 -16.51 -14.60 0.43
C VAL A 110 -16.29 -14.74 1.94
N ASN A 111 -16.33 -15.96 2.46
CA ASN A 111 -16.12 -16.21 3.89
C ASN A 111 -14.72 -15.75 4.34
N GLU A 112 -14.60 -15.09 5.49
CA GLU A 112 -13.33 -14.57 6.04
C GLU A 112 -12.25 -15.63 6.30
N ARG A 113 -12.62 -16.91 6.38
CA ARG A 113 -11.70 -18.05 6.55
C ARG A 113 -11.38 -18.79 5.23
N SER A 114 -11.88 -18.30 4.11
CA SER A 114 -11.53 -18.83 2.79
C SER A 114 -10.18 -18.28 2.34
N VAL A 115 -9.37 -19.11 1.66
CA VAL A 115 -8.15 -18.63 0.97
C VAL A 115 -8.44 -17.57 -0.09
N HIS A 116 -9.69 -17.46 -0.55
CA HIS A 116 -10.14 -16.45 -1.50
C HIS A 116 -10.50 -15.11 -0.83
N SER A 117 -10.50 -15.03 0.50
CA SER A 117 -10.84 -13.80 1.23
C SER A 117 -9.70 -12.80 1.25
N LEU A 118 -9.96 -11.51 1.00
CA LEU A 118 -8.98 -10.44 1.22
C LEU A 118 -8.46 -10.44 2.66
N ALA A 119 -9.33 -10.62 3.67
CA ALA A 119 -8.91 -10.63 5.07
C ALA A 119 -7.97 -11.81 5.38
N TYR A 120 -8.27 -13.00 4.83
CA TYR A 120 -7.40 -14.17 4.99
C TYR A 120 -6.07 -13.97 4.26
N PHE A 121 -6.12 -13.56 2.99
CA PHE A 121 -4.95 -13.28 2.17
C PHE A 121 -4.01 -12.28 2.85
N TYR A 122 -4.55 -11.17 3.39
CA TYR A 122 -3.75 -10.20 4.10
C TYR A 122 -3.13 -10.78 5.37
N ASN A 123 -3.90 -11.46 6.20
CA ASN A 123 -3.33 -12.09 7.39
C ASN A 123 -2.25 -13.13 7.01
N TRP A 124 -2.43 -13.86 5.91
CA TRP A 124 -1.44 -14.80 5.40
C TRP A 124 -0.15 -14.07 5.02
N CYS A 125 -0.23 -13.00 4.23
CA CYS A 125 0.93 -12.18 3.85
C CYS A 125 1.69 -11.67 5.10
N PHE A 126 0.96 -11.10 6.05
CA PHE A 126 1.57 -10.56 7.27
C PHE A 126 2.03 -11.66 8.25
N SER A 127 1.60 -12.90 8.06
CA SER A 127 2.12 -14.03 8.84
C SER A 127 3.60 -14.29 8.56
N HIS A 128 4.13 -13.90 7.40
CA HIS A 128 5.56 -14.07 7.06
C HIS A 128 6.47 -13.03 7.73
N VAL A 129 5.91 -11.94 8.27
CA VAL A 129 6.67 -10.88 8.93
C VAL A 129 7.43 -11.43 10.15
N ARG A 130 8.67 -10.99 10.33
CA ARG A 130 9.53 -11.38 11.47
C ARG A 130 9.92 -10.22 12.37
N THR A 131 9.56 -9.01 11.99
CA THR A 131 9.87 -7.77 12.71
C THR A 131 8.71 -7.32 13.58
N ARG A 132 8.99 -6.51 14.61
CA ARG A 132 7.99 -5.94 15.52
C ARG A 132 7.07 -4.93 14.85
N TYR A 133 7.51 -4.36 13.73
CA TYR A 133 6.74 -3.41 12.95
C TYR A 133 6.54 -3.90 11.51
N SER A 134 5.43 -3.50 10.91
CA SER A 134 5.11 -3.80 9.52
C SER A 134 4.58 -2.57 8.81
N TRP A 135 5.01 -2.40 7.57
CA TRP A 135 4.41 -1.46 6.64
C TRP A 135 3.55 -2.25 5.68
N LYS A 136 2.24 -2.01 5.69
CA LYS A 136 1.41 -2.29 4.52
C LYS A 136 1.96 -1.41 3.40
N TRP A 137 2.07 -1.93 2.18
CA TRP A 137 2.51 -1.14 1.05
C TRP A 137 1.86 -1.66 -0.23
N ASP A 138 1.39 -0.76 -1.08
CA ASP A 138 0.80 -1.11 -2.37
C ASP A 138 1.90 -1.21 -3.45
N GLY A 139 1.68 -2.01 -4.50
CA GLY A 139 2.65 -2.29 -5.57
C GLY A 139 2.97 -1.09 -6.46
N ASP A 140 2.20 -0.02 -6.31
CA ASP A 140 2.23 1.23 -7.06
C ASP A 140 2.67 2.42 -6.21
N MET A 141 3.04 2.22 -4.93
CA MET A 141 3.44 3.31 -4.04
C MET A 141 4.95 3.55 -4.06
N VAL A 142 5.38 4.74 -4.46
CA VAL A 142 6.81 5.12 -4.53
C VAL A 142 7.13 6.19 -3.50
N LEU A 143 8.17 5.95 -2.69
CA LEU A 143 8.71 6.94 -1.76
C LEU A 143 9.52 7.99 -2.51
N THR A 144 9.40 9.25 -2.07
CA THR A 144 10.39 10.27 -2.43
C THR A 144 11.68 10.09 -1.64
N THR A 145 12.75 10.80 -2.01
CA THR A 145 14.00 10.79 -1.23
C THR A 145 13.78 11.15 0.24
N GLU A 146 12.92 12.13 0.52
CA GLU A 146 12.55 12.50 1.90
C GLU A 146 11.69 11.42 2.56
N GLY A 147 10.82 10.76 1.79
CA GLY A 147 10.00 9.64 2.27
C GLY A 147 10.85 8.45 2.68
N GLU A 148 11.85 8.10 1.89
CA GLU A 148 12.82 7.05 2.20
C GLU A 148 13.53 7.32 3.53
N VAL A 149 14.07 8.53 3.71
CA VAL A 149 14.76 8.92 4.95
C VAL A 149 13.80 8.90 6.15
N SER A 150 12.58 9.43 5.98
CA SER A 150 11.57 9.48 7.04
C SER A 150 11.12 8.08 7.45
N MET A 151 10.92 7.18 6.48
CA MET A 151 10.55 5.79 6.74
C MET A 151 11.69 5.01 7.39
N ALA A 152 12.95 5.27 7.01
CA ALA A 152 14.12 4.66 7.62
C ALA A 152 14.28 5.09 9.09
N ASP A 153 14.16 6.38 9.38
CA ASP A 153 14.22 6.91 10.75
C ASP A 153 13.06 6.38 11.60
N LEU A 154 11.83 6.37 11.06
CA LEU A 154 10.70 5.76 11.74
C LEU A 154 10.92 4.28 11.99
N SER A 155 11.37 3.50 11.01
CA SER A 155 11.60 2.06 11.17
C SER A 155 12.58 1.75 12.31
N TRP A 156 13.55 2.64 12.55
CA TRP A 156 14.44 2.59 13.70
C TRP A 156 13.71 2.89 15.03
N GLN A 157 12.81 3.88 15.07
CA GLN A 157 12.10 4.33 16.28
C GLN A 157 10.89 3.43 16.65
N VAL A 158 10.04 3.09 15.67
CA VAL A 158 8.76 2.39 15.86
C VAL A 158 8.91 0.92 16.28
N GLY A 159 10.12 0.35 16.17
CA GLY A 159 10.43 -0.94 16.79
C GLY A 159 10.30 -0.94 18.33
N THR A 160 10.13 0.24 18.94
CA THR A 160 10.00 0.45 20.38
C THR A 160 8.70 1.14 20.82
N ALA A 161 7.94 1.73 19.89
CA ALA A 161 6.71 2.47 20.19
C ALA A 161 5.49 1.78 19.56
N GLU A 162 4.40 1.65 20.32
CA GLU A 162 3.12 1.17 19.81
C GLU A 162 2.35 2.34 19.20
N ALA A 163 2.60 2.58 17.91
CA ALA A 163 1.89 3.64 17.18
C ALA A 163 1.53 3.23 15.76
N VAL A 164 0.39 3.71 15.29
CA VAL A 164 -0.04 3.58 13.89
C VAL A 164 0.49 4.77 13.08
N ILE A 165 1.22 4.49 12.01
CA ILE A 165 1.74 5.54 11.12
C ILE A 165 0.81 5.70 9.93
N ARG A 166 0.37 6.95 9.74
CA ARG A 166 -0.46 7.37 8.63
C ARG A 166 0.38 8.08 7.59
N VAL A 167 0.27 7.65 6.33
CA VAL A 167 1.09 8.16 5.22
C VAL A 167 0.19 8.90 4.25
N PRO A 168 0.40 10.21 4.04
CA PRO A 168 -0.24 10.91 2.94
C PRO A 168 0.38 10.49 1.60
N ARG A 169 -0.45 10.28 0.59
CA ARG A 169 0.00 9.92 -0.77
C ARG A 169 -0.72 10.75 -1.82
N HIS A 170 -0.02 11.00 -2.92
CA HIS A 170 -0.52 11.78 -4.06
C HIS A 170 -0.58 10.90 -5.30
N GLY A 171 -1.68 10.96 -6.05
CA GLY A 171 -1.80 10.21 -7.31
C GLY A 171 -0.87 10.81 -8.37
N LEU A 172 0.00 10.00 -8.97
CA LEU A 172 0.87 10.37 -10.07
C LEU A 172 0.44 9.58 -11.32
N TYR A 173 -0.27 10.28 -12.22
CA TYR A 173 -0.81 9.72 -13.45
C TYR A 173 0.24 9.81 -14.56
N ILE A 174 0.74 8.66 -15.01
CA ILE A 174 1.86 8.57 -15.95
C ILE A 174 1.30 8.48 -17.37
N GLU A 175 1.62 9.47 -18.20
CA GLU A 175 1.26 9.49 -19.63
C GLU A 175 2.35 8.83 -20.48
N SER A 176 3.62 9.05 -20.10
CA SER A 176 4.79 8.48 -20.77
C SER A 176 6.00 8.52 -19.83
N ASP A 177 7.13 7.97 -20.27
CA ASP A 177 8.40 8.07 -19.56
C ASP A 177 8.79 9.52 -19.20
N GLN A 178 8.29 10.54 -19.89
CA GLN A 178 8.66 11.94 -19.66
C GLN A 178 7.52 12.82 -19.16
N VAL A 179 6.26 12.37 -19.19
CA VAL A 179 5.10 13.20 -18.87
C VAL A 179 4.23 12.50 -17.84
N ALA A 180 3.89 13.24 -16.78
CA ALA A 180 2.93 12.78 -15.79
C ALA A 180 2.11 13.94 -15.23
N TYR A 181 1.05 13.61 -14.51
CA TYR A 181 0.17 14.55 -13.84
C TYR A 181 0.09 14.19 -12.36
N LEU A 182 0.43 15.13 -11.49
CA LEU A 182 0.40 14.94 -10.04
C LEU A 182 -0.86 15.58 -9.45
N ASP A 183 -1.70 14.78 -8.79
CA ASP A 183 -2.87 15.29 -8.08
C ASP A 183 -2.49 15.77 -6.68
N LEU A 184 -2.45 17.09 -6.49
CA LEU A 184 -2.26 17.76 -5.21
C LEU A 184 -3.59 18.26 -4.61
N GLY A 185 -4.70 18.10 -5.33
CA GLY A 185 -6.04 18.53 -4.89
C GLY A 185 -6.70 17.58 -3.90
N LEU A 186 -6.13 16.39 -3.67
CA LEU A 186 -6.65 15.40 -2.74
C LEU A 186 -5.77 15.24 -1.50
N ARG A 187 -6.31 15.51 -0.31
CA ARG A 187 -5.69 15.07 0.96
C ARG A 187 -6.07 13.62 1.24
N ASN A 188 -5.33 12.69 0.64
CA ASN A 188 -5.44 11.29 1.01
C ASN A 188 -4.41 10.93 2.09
N ILE A 189 -4.88 10.37 3.21
CA ILE A 189 -4.04 9.90 4.31
C ILE A 189 -4.65 8.64 4.93
N GLU A 190 -3.94 7.53 4.78
CA GLU A 190 -4.37 6.20 5.23
C GLU A 190 -3.34 5.62 6.22
N GLU A 191 -3.74 4.62 6.99
CA GLU A 191 -2.89 3.90 7.94
C GLU A 191 -2.06 2.84 7.20
N TRP A 192 -0.73 2.92 7.32
CA TRP A 192 0.20 2.04 6.60
C TRP A 192 1.20 1.35 7.52
N GLY A 193 1.66 2.04 8.56
CA GLY A 193 2.57 1.46 9.55
C GLY A 193 1.81 0.94 10.75
N PHE A 194 2.10 -0.29 11.17
CA PHE A 194 1.48 -0.90 12.35
C PHE A 194 2.47 -1.77 13.14
N PRO A 195 2.33 -1.80 14.48
CA PRO A 195 2.93 -2.85 15.29
C PRO A 195 2.41 -4.24 14.90
N MET A 196 3.19 -5.26 15.22
CA MET A 196 2.83 -6.66 15.04
C MET A 196 2.43 -7.29 16.37
N SER A 197 1.13 -7.41 16.61
CA SER A 197 0.57 -8.07 17.80
C SER A 197 -0.83 -8.64 17.49
N PRO A 198 -1.43 -9.44 18.40
CA PRO A 198 -2.81 -9.89 18.28
C PRO A 198 -3.84 -8.78 18.06
N ASP A 199 -3.53 -7.54 18.43
CA ASP A 199 -4.43 -6.39 18.31
C ASP A 199 -4.46 -5.81 16.89
N TYR A 200 -3.50 -6.19 16.03
CA TYR A 200 -3.31 -5.63 14.68
C TYR A 200 -3.45 -6.69 13.58
N VAL A 201 -4.60 -7.35 13.53
CA VAL A 201 -4.94 -8.36 12.50
C VAL A 201 -5.93 -7.80 11.49
N TYR A 202 -5.93 -8.35 10.29
CA TYR A 202 -6.93 -7.98 9.29
C TYR A 202 -8.25 -8.68 9.55
N THR A 203 -9.33 -7.92 9.49
CA THR A 203 -10.70 -8.40 9.65
C THR A 203 -11.53 -7.94 8.47
N LYS A 204 -12.60 -8.67 8.22
CA LYS A 204 -13.51 -8.39 7.13
C LYS A 204 -14.37 -7.17 7.48
N ALA A 205 -14.33 -6.12 6.67
CA ALA A 205 -15.31 -5.03 6.68
C ALA A 205 -16.26 -5.15 5.47
N PRO A 206 -17.30 -4.30 5.33
CA PRO A 206 -18.27 -4.46 4.26
C PRO A 206 -17.69 -4.41 2.83
N GLU A 207 -16.72 -3.54 2.58
CA GLU A 207 -16.20 -3.27 1.23
C GLU A 207 -14.76 -3.80 1.02
N TRP A 208 -13.98 -3.96 2.09
CA TRP A 208 -12.58 -4.40 2.06
C TRP A 208 -12.13 -4.88 3.46
N GLU A 209 -10.89 -5.34 3.58
CA GLU A 209 -10.26 -5.71 4.84
C GLU A 209 -9.76 -4.50 5.63
N ILE A 210 -10.04 -4.45 6.93
CA ILE A 210 -9.51 -3.43 7.84
C ILE A 210 -8.58 -4.07 8.85
N ARG A 211 -7.51 -3.38 9.20
CA ARG A 211 -6.66 -3.82 10.30
C ARG A 211 -7.29 -3.39 11.62
N THR A 212 -7.40 -4.30 12.57
CA THR A 212 -7.87 -3.97 13.91
C THR A 212 -6.83 -3.10 14.61
N THR A 213 -7.31 -2.29 15.55
CA THR A 213 -6.48 -1.48 16.43
C THR A 213 -7.09 -1.52 17.84
N PRO A 214 -6.28 -1.39 18.91
CA PRO A 214 -6.79 -1.19 20.26
C PRO A 214 -7.64 0.07 20.38
N ASP A 215 -8.55 0.11 21.37
CA ASP A 215 -9.41 1.27 21.66
C ASP A 215 -8.64 2.58 21.91
N ARG A 216 -7.39 2.47 22.40
CA ARG A 216 -6.49 3.59 22.61
C ARG A 216 -5.16 3.28 21.95
N ILE A 217 -4.86 4.00 20.88
CA ILE A 217 -3.61 3.85 20.15
C ILE A 217 -3.10 5.23 19.73
N GLU A 218 -1.80 5.46 19.87
CA GLU A 218 -1.17 6.66 19.33
C GLU A 218 -1.11 6.55 17.80
N SER A 219 -1.43 7.65 17.12
CA SER A 219 -1.37 7.72 15.66
C SER A 219 -0.59 8.94 15.24
N PHE A 220 0.38 8.76 14.33
CA PHE A 220 1.19 9.85 13.79
C PHE A 220 0.98 9.95 12.29
N ALA A 221 0.69 11.16 11.82
CA ALA A 221 0.62 11.46 10.40
C ALA A 221 1.97 11.97 9.91
N LEU A 222 2.51 11.30 8.89
CA LEU A 222 3.68 11.80 8.18
C LEU A 222 3.36 13.08 7.38
N PRO A 223 4.37 13.92 7.08
CA PRO A 223 4.21 15.04 6.17
C PRO A 223 3.74 14.62 4.76
N GLN A 224 3.11 15.56 4.05
CA GLN A 224 2.78 15.37 2.64
C GLN A 224 4.03 15.44 1.76
N GLY A 225 3.98 14.76 0.61
CA GLY A 225 5.07 14.77 -0.38
C GLY A 225 6.12 13.68 -0.17
N LEU A 226 5.85 12.73 0.75
CA LEU A 226 6.75 11.62 1.03
C LEU A 226 6.49 10.38 0.15
N CYS A 227 5.29 10.29 -0.43
CA CYS A 227 4.87 9.14 -1.23
C CYS A 227 3.97 9.59 -2.39
N VAL A 228 4.12 8.93 -3.54
CA VAL A 228 3.20 9.00 -4.66
C VAL A 228 2.62 7.61 -4.96
N GLU A 229 1.42 7.55 -5.53
CA GLU A 229 0.74 6.33 -6.01
C GLU A 229 0.71 6.40 -7.54
N LEU A 230 1.41 5.48 -8.21
CA LEU A 230 1.56 5.45 -9.66
C LEU A 230 0.25 5.02 -10.32
N LYS A 231 -0.15 5.70 -11.40
CA LYS A 231 -1.35 5.38 -12.18
C LYS A 231 -1.04 5.47 -13.67
N TRP A 232 -0.85 4.34 -14.33
CA TRP A 232 -0.42 4.27 -15.73
C TRP A 232 -1.59 4.54 -16.67
N LEU A 233 -1.61 5.68 -17.39
CA LEU A 233 -2.74 6.08 -18.23
C LEU A 233 -2.95 5.19 -19.48
N ASP A 234 -2.01 4.30 -19.79
CA ASP A 234 -2.14 3.29 -20.83
C ASP A 234 -2.67 1.93 -20.31
N GLY A 235 -2.95 1.81 -19.00
CA GLY A 235 -3.49 0.62 -18.34
C GLY A 235 -4.97 0.73 -17.93
N ASP A 236 -5.47 -0.30 -17.22
CA ASP A 236 -6.81 -0.32 -16.59
C ASP A 236 -6.71 -0.22 -15.06
N GLU A 237 -6.59 1.02 -14.56
CA GLU A 237 -6.46 1.36 -13.13
C GLU A 237 -7.60 0.80 -12.25
N PHE A 238 -8.79 0.54 -12.80
CA PHE A 238 -9.97 0.19 -12.00
C PHE A 238 -10.33 -1.30 -12.05
N ALA A 239 -9.52 -2.14 -12.69
CA ALA A 239 -9.75 -3.59 -12.84
C ALA A 239 -9.97 -4.34 -11.51
N HIS A 240 -9.40 -3.84 -10.41
CA HIS A 240 -9.54 -4.41 -9.07
C HIS A 240 -10.88 -4.11 -8.36
N TRP A 241 -11.76 -3.32 -8.97
CA TRP A 241 -13.09 -3.00 -8.45
C TRP A 241 -14.19 -3.76 -9.19
N THR A 242 -15.23 -4.14 -8.45
CA THR A 242 -16.36 -4.89 -9.03
C THR A 242 -17.29 -4.00 -9.86
N ASP A 243 -17.46 -2.73 -9.48
CA ASP A 243 -18.33 -1.76 -10.16
C ASP A 243 -17.84 -0.32 -9.93
N PRO A 244 -17.21 0.34 -10.93
CA PRO A 244 -16.82 1.74 -10.83
C PRO A 244 -17.98 2.73 -10.64
N GLU A 245 -19.21 2.38 -11.05
CA GLU A 245 -20.39 3.23 -10.83
C GLU A 245 -20.74 3.34 -9.33
N SER A 246 -20.30 2.37 -8.51
CA SER A 246 -20.45 2.39 -7.05
C SER A 246 -19.66 3.52 -6.35
N PHE A 247 -18.74 4.20 -7.05
CA PHE A 247 -18.03 5.37 -6.50
C PHE A 247 -18.95 6.59 -6.31
N ALA A 248 -20.08 6.64 -7.01
CA ALA A 248 -21.01 7.77 -7.00
C ALA A 248 -21.89 7.85 -5.74
N THR A 249 -21.99 6.78 -4.93
CA THR A 249 -23.05 6.66 -3.90
C THR A 249 -22.60 6.74 -2.44
N SER A 250 -21.30 6.63 -2.13
CA SER A 250 -20.78 6.58 -0.75
C SER A 250 -19.73 7.66 -0.43
N ILE A 251 -19.79 8.25 0.77
CA ILE A 251 -18.75 9.15 1.32
C ILE A 251 -17.41 8.43 1.44
N ARG A 252 -17.42 7.11 1.68
CA ARG A 252 -16.20 6.27 1.77
C ARG A 252 -15.47 6.14 0.44
N ASN A 253 -16.16 6.35 -0.67
CA ASN A 253 -15.61 6.28 -2.03
C ASN A 253 -15.20 7.66 -2.57
N ARG A 254 -15.12 8.72 -1.73
CA ARG A 254 -14.77 10.07 -2.17
C ARG A 254 -13.39 10.13 -2.85
N ARG A 255 -12.39 9.45 -2.27
CA ARG A 255 -11.06 9.29 -2.87
C ARG A 255 -11.19 8.68 -4.27
N LYS A 256 -11.82 7.51 -4.36
CA LYS A 256 -12.01 6.80 -5.63
C LYS A 256 -12.79 7.60 -6.66
N ARG A 257 -13.75 8.42 -6.22
CA ARG A 257 -14.45 9.35 -7.10
C ARG A 257 -13.52 10.43 -7.66
N ARG A 258 -12.66 11.04 -6.85
CA ARG A 258 -11.67 12.01 -7.36
C ARG A 258 -10.69 11.32 -8.30
N GLU A 259 -10.18 10.15 -7.95
CA GLU A 259 -9.28 9.39 -8.81
C GLU A 259 -9.93 9.08 -10.17
N TRP A 260 -11.19 8.66 -10.17
CA TRP A 260 -11.97 8.41 -11.38
C TRP A 260 -12.20 9.69 -12.20
N LEU A 261 -12.53 10.82 -11.55
CA LEU A 261 -12.71 12.11 -12.23
C LEU A 261 -11.40 12.59 -12.90
N VAL A 262 -10.28 12.49 -12.19
CA VAL A 262 -8.96 12.88 -12.73
C VAL A 262 -8.58 11.96 -13.88
N TRP A 263 -8.70 10.65 -13.70
CA TRP A 263 -8.39 9.66 -14.72
C TRP A 263 -9.13 9.93 -16.04
N ASN A 264 -10.46 10.06 -15.99
CA ASN A 264 -11.27 10.30 -17.19
C ASN A 264 -10.99 11.67 -17.81
N ALA A 265 -10.80 12.71 -16.99
CA ALA A 265 -10.47 14.03 -17.52
C ALA A 265 -9.13 14.02 -18.29
N LEU A 266 -8.10 13.33 -17.76
CA LEU A 266 -6.82 13.21 -18.43
C LEU A 266 -6.90 12.43 -19.75
N HIS A 267 -7.71 11.36 -19.80
CA HIS A 267 -8.00 10.64 -21.05
C HIS A 267 -8.71 11.50 -22.10
N GLU A 268 -9.49 12.49 -21.67
CA GLU A 268 -10.12 13.48 -22.53
C GLU A 268 -9.20 14.69 -22.86
N GLY A 269 -7.94 14.67 -22.41
CA GLY A 269 -6.98 15.75 -22.61
C GLY A 269 -7.25 17.00 -21.75
N ARG A 270 -8.02 16.85 -20.67
CA ARG A 270 -8.35 17.93 -19.73
C ARG A 270 -7.59 17.75 -18.42
N VAL A 271 -6.94 18.81 -17.94
CA VAL A 271 -6.26 18.81 -16.63
C VAL A 271 -7.17 19.43 -15.58
N PRO A 272 -7.69 18.67 -14.60
CA PRO A 272 -8.55 19.20 -13.55
C PRO A 272 -7.82 20.16 -12.60
N GLU A 273 -8.60 20.93 -11.85
CA GLU A 273 -8.08 21.74 -10.74
C GLU A 273 -7.38 20.87 -9.68
N GLY A 274 -6.27 21.38 -9.15
CA GLY A 274 -5.41 20.67 -8.20
C GLY A 274 -4.48 19.62 -8.84
N VAL A 275 -4.57 19.42 -10.16
CA VAL A 275 -3.68 18.50 -10.89
C VAL A 275 -2.62 19.31 -11.63
N VAL A 276 -1.35 18.93 -11.45
CA VAL A 276 -0.20 19.63 -12.05
C VAL A 276 0.46 18.72 -13.07
N ARG A 277 0.59 19.20 -14.32
CA ARG A 277 1.37 18.52 -15.35
C ARG A 277 2.86 18.71 -15.08
N ILE A 278 3.63 17.62 -15.17
CA ILE A 278 5.08 17.59 -14.94
C ILE A 278 5.73 16.96 -16.16
N GLU A 279 6.76 17.63 -16.69
CA GLU A 279 7.62 17.12 -17.75
C GLU A 279 9.02 16.86 -17.19
N ALA A 280 9.53 15.65 -17.37
CA ALA A 280 10.86 15.26 -16.96
C ALA A 280 11.91 15.69 -18.01
N PRO A 281 13.15 16.01 -17.58
CA PRO A 281 14.25 16.25 -18.51
C PRO A 281 14.53 15.04 -19.42
N ALA A 282 15.19 15.30 -20.55
CA ALA A 282 15.59 14.25 -21.50
C ALA A 282 16.46 13.17 -20.82
N GLY A 283 16.08 11.90 -21.01
CA GLY A 283 16.80 10.75 -20.44
C GLY A 283 16.49 10.44 -18.98
N ILE A 284 15.56 11.17 -18.33
CA ILE A 284 15.12 10.90 -16.95
C ILE A 284 13.66 10.47 -16.99
N HIS A 285 13.34 9.36 -16.32
CA HIS A 285 11.97 8.92 -16.20
C HIS A 285 11.19 9.85 -15.26
N VAL A 286 9.93 10.13 -15.58
CA VAL A 286 9.12 11.11 -14.85
C VAL A 286 8.88 10.74 -13.39
N VAL A 287 8.78 9.45 -13.07
CA VAL A 287 8.71 8.96 -11.68
C VAL A 287 9.96 9.36 -10.90
N ASP A 288 11.16 9.16 -11.44
CA ASP A 288 12.41 9.56 -10.79
C ASP A 288 12.50 11.08 -10.65
N HIS A 289 12.14 11.83 -11.71
CA HIS A 289 12.15 13.29 -11.65
C HIS A 289 11.19 13.81 -10.57
N VAL A 290 9.98 13.26 -10.48
CA VAL A 290 9.00 13.65 -9.46
C VAL A 290 9.49 13.34 -8.06
N THR A 291 10.00 12.13 -7.84
CA THR A 291 10.31 11.61 -6.50
C THR A 291 11.66 12.08 -5.95
N HIS A 292 12.64 12.37 -6.81
CA HIS A 292 13.97 12.83 -6.40
C HIS A 292 14.16 14.35 -6.52
N GLU A 293 13.40 15.03 -7.37
CA GLU A 293 13.68 16.42 -7.71
C GLU A 293 12.48 17.35 -7.49
N TRP A 294 11.37 17.08 -8.18
CA TRP A 294 10.23 18.00 -8.21
C TRP A 294 9.55 18.09 -6.85
N LEU A 295 9.11 16.95 -6.30
CA LEU A 295 8.32 16.92 -5.06
C LEU A 295 9.12 17.34 -3.82
N PRO A 296 10.39 16.93 -3.66
CA PRO A 296 11.24 17.42 -2.56
C PRO A 296 11.44 18.94 -2.55
N ARG A 297 11.37 19.60 -3.72
CA ARG A 297 11.53 21.06 -3.86
C ARG A 297 10.22 21.85 -3.90
N ALA A 298 9.09 21.16 -4.04
CA ALA A 298 7.79 21.81 -4.10
C ALA A 298 7.49 22.52 -2.77
N PRO A 299 7.05 23.79 -2.80
CA PRO A 299 6.75 24.54 -1.59
C PRO A 299 5.59 23.88 -0.84
N ARG A 300 5.78 23.68 0.47
CA ARG A 300 4.81 23.08 1.39
C ARG A 300 4.30 24.13 2.40
N PRO A 301 3.06 23.98 2.93
CA PRO A 301 2.12 22.89 2.67
C PRO A 301 1.48 22.99 1.27
N PHE A 302 1.12 21.84 0.69
CA PHE A 302 0.36 21.86 -0.56
C PHE A 302 -1.02 22.48 -0.33
N VAL A 303 -1.42 23.37 -1.24
CA VAL A 303 -2.76 23.95 -1.27
C VAL A 303 -3.71 22.85 -1.69
N VAL A 304 -4.68 22.55 -0.83
CA VAL A 304 -5.65 21.48 -1.06
C VAL A 304 -7.00 22.14 -1.07
N ASP A 305 -7.64 22.09 -2.22
CA ASP A 305 -8.97 22.65 -2.41
C ASP A 305 -10.04 21.59 -2.05
N ASP A 306 -10.10 21.25 -0.77
CA ASP A 306 -11.12 20.36 -0.21
C ASP A 306 -11.94 21.13 0.86
N PRO A 307 -13.16 21.60 0.53
CA PRO A 307 -13.99 22.39 1.44
C PRO A 307 -14.52 21.63 2.66
N ASP A 308 -14.44 20.28 2.70
CA ASP A 308 -14.86 19.45 3.83
C ASP A 308 -13.69 18.94 4.68
N HIS A 309 -12.47 19.36 4.35
CA HIS A 309 -11.23 18.90 4.99
C HIS A 309 -11.18 19.08 6.51
N ALA A 310 -11.72 20.19 7.04
CA ALA A 310 -11.69 20.49 8.47
C ALA A 310 -12.39 19.44 9.36
N LYS A 311 -13.26 18.60 8.77
CA LYS A 311 -14.05 17.61 9.50
C LYS A 311 -13.35 16.27 9.71
N LEU A 312 -12.26 15.98 8.97
CA LEU A 312 -11.54 14.70 9.02
C LEU A 312 -10.49 14.61 10.13
N HIS A 313 -9.99 15.74 10.64
CA HIS A 313 -9.06 15.78 11.78
C HIS A 313 -9.74 15.60 13.15
N LEU A 314 -11.08 15.49 13.18
CA LEU A 314 -11.87 15.43 14.41
C LEU A 314 -12.22 14.00 14.86
N ARG A 315 -11.66 12.98 14.22
CA ARG A 315 -11.63 11.61 14.78
C ARG A 315 -10.19 11.29 15.16
N ALA A 316 -9.74 11.99 16.21
CA ALA A 316 -8.67 11.54 17.10
C ALA A 316 -9.26 10.51 18.09
#